data_AF-A0A7Y2YVG7-F1
#
_entry.id   AF-A0A7Y2YVG7-F1
#
_cell.length_a   1.000
_cell.length_b   1.000
_cell.length_c   1.000
_cell.angle_alpha   90.00
_cell.angle_beta   90.00
_cell.angle_gamma   90.00
#
_symmetry.space_group_name_H-M   'P 1'
#
loop_
_entity.id
_entity.type
_entity.pdbx_description
1 polymer ?
#
loop_
_entity_poly.entity_id
_entity_poly.type
_entity_poly.pdbx_seq_one_letter_code
_entity_poly.pdbx_strand_id
1 'polypeptide(L)'
;MRRLAYLSALVLTVGAGALFAATRGAFEFPHQKHAALGAAGCESCHAGIYSGDAALNVSADPALCAGCHNGQAFPEVGYTGYTPQESGLKFQHANHPKLGCQTCHGIPGGEGEMAVQAASGDTCLACHGNGATDHFEVGVNPCETCHYDPAPGHTPDWQTQHATAAAAELPQCSQCHKETFCVDCHDGPKNPGMQYHPANFVTRHSAESWAAPMECAECHSREVFCRDCHSNQGVAQDGRQNGGYHDGVANWLQQHGAAARQGMESCTSCHQQTQCLACHSAKQGWRVNPHGPDFDPERAADRSTQSCAICHTGY
;
A
#
# COMPACT_ATOMS: atom_id res chain seq x y z
N MET A 1 -63.26 -28.28 -21.31
CA MET A 1 -62.98 -28.37 -19.85
C MET A 1 -61.90 -27.35 -19.52
N ARG A 2 -62.26 -26.35 -18.72
CA ARG A 2 -61.50 -25.12 -18.41
C ARG A 2 -60.24 -25.46 -17.59
N ARG A 3 -59.07 -24.95 -18.00
CA ARG A 3 -57.91 -24.80 -17.10
C ARG A 3 -57.72 -23.30 -16.84
N LEU A 4 -57.96 -22.92 -15.60
CA LEU A 4 -57.91 -21.57 -15.05
C LEU A 4 -56.46 -21.06 -15.05
N ALA A 5 -56.26 -19.87 -15.62
CA ALA A 5 -55.03 -19.11 -15.48
C ALA A 5 -54.99 -18.49 -14.06
N TYR A 6 -53.97 -18.84 -13.29
CA TYR A 6 -53.66 -18.20 -12.02
C TYR A 6 -52.89 -16.91 -12.30
N LEU A 7 -53.55 -15.76 -12.11
CA LEU A 7 -52.92 -14.44 -12.02
C LEU A 7 -52.50 -14.24 -10.56
N SER A 8 -51.23 -14.45 -10.26
CA SER A 8 -50.64 -14.08 -8.97
C SER A 8 -50.35 -12.58 -8.99
N ALA A 9 -51.16 -11.81 -8.28
CA ALA A 9 -50.92 -10.40 -8.01
C ALA A 9 -49.74 -10.26 -7.03
N LEU A 10 -48.62 -9.75 -7.52
CA LEU A 10 -47.48 -9.38 -6.68
C LEU A 10 -47.75 -7.99 -6.09
N VAL A 11 -48.21 -7.95 -4.84
CA VAL A 11 -48.32 -6.73 -4.04
C VAL A 11 -46.91 -6.32 -3.61
N LEU A 12 -46.34 -5.31 -4.28
CA LEU A 12 -45.12 -4.64 -3.86
C LEU A 12 -45.48 -3.54 -2.86
N THR A 13 -45.35 -3.84 -1.57
CA THR A 13 -45.38 -2.84 -0.51
C THR A 13 -44.11 -2.87 0.31
N VAL A 14 -43.36 -1.78 0.17
CA VAL A 14 -42.57 -1.08 1.20
C VAL A 14 -41.32 -1.79 1.71
N GLY A 15 -40.19 -1.37 1.15
CA GLY A 15 -38.94 -1.21 1.88
C GLY A 15 -38.45 0.22 1.66
N ALA A 16 -38.91 1.13 2.51
CA ALA A 16 -38.50 2.53 2.58
C ALA A 16 -37.02 2.64 3.05
N GLY A 17 -36.09 2.14 2.24
CA GLY A 17 -34.64 2.21 2.47
C GLY A 17 -34.01 3.53 2.03
N ALA A 18 -34.82 4.57 1.81
CA ALA A 18 -34.35 5.92 1.47
C ALA A 18 -34.56 6.91 2.64
N LEU A 19 -34.58 6.41 3.89
CA LEU A 19 -34.50 7.27 5.06
C LEU A 19 -33.05 7.71 5.28
N PHE A 20 -32.80 8.97 4.91
CA PHE A 20 -31.81 9.85 5.52
C PHE A 20 -30.36 9.36 5.55
N ALA A 21 -29.75 9.27 4.37
CA ALA A 21 -28.39 9.81 4.25
C ALA A 21 -28.50 11.34 4.31
N ALA A 22 -28.80 11.89 5.49
CA ALA A 22 -28.46 13.27 5.77
C ALA A 22 -26.94 13.32 5.69
N THR A 23 -26.43 13.76 4.55
CA THR A 23 -25.08 14.26 4.43
C THR A 23 -24.92 15.31 5.53
N ARG A 24 -24.35 14.92 6.66
CA ARG A 24 -23.72 15.84 7.60
C ARG A 24 -22.51 16.39 6.85
N GLY A 25 -22.75 17.25 5.86
CA GLY A 25 -21.74 18.16 5.39
C GLY A 25 -21.38 18.97 6.63
N ALA A 26 -20.16 18.79 7.14
CA ALA A 26 -19.61 19.69 8.11
C ALA A 26 -19.83 21.09 7.55
N PHE A 27 -20.63 21.91 8.25
CA PHE A 27 -20.81 23.29 7.88
C PHE A 27 -19.45 23.94 8.07
N GLU A 28 -18.70 24.08 6.99
CA GLU A 28 -17.39 24.72 7.02
C GLU A 28 -17.61 26.22 7.21
N PHE A 29 -17.17 26.74 8.36
CA PHE A 29 -17.29 28.15 8.65
C PHE A 29 -16.46 28.96 7.63
N PRO A 30 -17.07 29.91 6.89
CA PRO A 30 -16.36 30.62 5.83
C PRO A 30 -15.50 31.74 6.41
N HIS A 31 -14.32 31.39 6.94
CA HIS A 31 -13.37 32.32 7.57
C HIS A 31 -13.07 33.54 6.69
N GLN A 32 -12.88 33.33 5.38
CA GLN A 32 -12.62 34.43 4.43
C GLN A 32 -13.76 35.45 4.34
N LYS A 33 -15.03 35.02 4.47
CA LYS A 33 -16.18 35.94 4.48
C LYS A 33 -16.23 36.78 5.76
N HIS A 34 -15.49 36.36 6.79
CA HIS A 34 -15.38 37.04 8.08
C HIS A 34 -14.01 37.71 8.27
N ALA A 35 -13.27 37.96 7.18
CA ALA A 35 -11.95 38.61 7.21
C ALA A 35 -11.93 39.94 7.98
N ALA A 36 -13.02 40.72 7.92
CA ALA A 36 -13.14 41.98 8.64
C ALA A 36 -13.10 41.82 10.18
N LEU A 37 -13.43 40.64 10.70
CA LEU A 37 -13.35 40.32 12.13
C LEU A 37 -11.93 39.96 12.57
N GLY A 38 -10.99 39.74 11.64
CA GLY A 38 -9.60 39.39 11.97
C GLY A 38 -8.91 40.41 12.89
N ALA A 39 -9.24 41.69 12.73
CA ALA A 39 -8.73 42.77 13.58
C ALA A 39 -9.13 42.66 15.06
N ALA A 40 -10.18 41.89 15.39
CA ALA A 40 -10.58 41.60 16.77
C ALA A 40 -9.78 40.45 17.42
N GLY A 41 -8.87 39.81 16.66
CA GLY A 41 -8.11 38.66 17.10
C GLY A 41 -8.85 37.34 16.89
N CYS A 42 -8.11 36.26 16.65
CA CYS A 42 -8.65 34.91 16.45
C CYS A 42 -9.37 34.40 17.71
N GLU A 43 -8.88 34.79 18.88
CA GLU A 43 -9.41 34.46 20.20
C GLU A 43 -10.82 35.00 20.46
N SER A 44 -11.27 35.99 19.68
CA SER A 44 -12.66 36.49 19.75
C SER A 44 -13.69 35.41 19.42
N CYS A 45 -13.32 34.45 18.57
CA CYS A 45 -14.12 33.28 18.22
C CYS A 45 -13.56 32.01 18.86
N HIS A 46 -12.23 31.90 18.99
CA HIS A 46 -11.52 30.76 19.54
C HIS A 46 -11.07 31.00 21.00
N ALA A 47 -12.02 31.34 21.87
CA ALA A 47 -11.75 31.76 23.25
C ALA A 47 -11.05 30.67 24.10
N GLY A 48 -11.15 29.41 23.69
CA GLY A 48 -10.51 28.27 24.36
C GLY A 48 -8.99 28.26 24.29
N ILE A 49 -8.37 28.94 23.29
CA ILE A 49 -6.97 28.68 22.88
C ILE A 49 -5.99 28.76 24.06
N TYR A 50 -6.14 29.76 24.93
CA TYR A 50 -5.25 29.95 26.07
C TYR A 50 -5.73 29.27 27.35
N SER A 51 -7.02 28.94 27.45
CA SER A 51 -7.59 28.27 28.63
C SER A 51 -7.47 26.74 28.55
N GLY A 52 -7.26 26.20 27.34
CA GLY A 52 -7.23 24.77 27.08
C GLY A 52 -8.62 24.15 26.92
N ASP A 53 -9.69 24.97 26.91
CA ASP A 53 -11.04 24.47 26.68
C ASP A 53 -11.24 24.04 25.22
N ALA A 54 -11.20 22.73 24.99
CA ALA A 54 -11.35 22.13 23.67
C ALA A 54 -12.69 22.47 23.00
N ALA A 55 -13.76 22.70 23.76
CA ALA A 55 -15.07 23.06 23.21
C ALA A 55 -15.06 24.48 22.60
N LEU A 56 -14.17 25.35 23.09
CA LEU A 56 -14.02 26.73 22.64
C LEU A 56 -12.76 26.96 21.79
N ASN A 57 -11.96 25.91 21.54
CA ASN A 57 -10.77 25.97 20.69
C ASN A 57 -11.14 25.96 19.21
N VAL A 58 -12.05 25.07 18.81
CA VAL A 58 -12.41 24.83 17.40
C VAL A 58 -13.78 25.38 17.06
N SER A 59 -14.67 25.50 18.06
CA SER A 59 -16.01 26.04 17.90
C SER A 59 -16.15 27.36 18.65
N ALA A 60 -16.90 28.29 18.07
CA ALA A 60 -17.38 29.49 18.74
C ALA A 60 -18.74 29.26 19.41
N ASP A 61 -19.11 30.14 20.34
CA ASP A 61 -20.45 30.20 20.93
C ASP A 61 -21.46 30.69 19.86
N PRO A 62 -22.54 29.94 19.57
CA PRO A 62 -23.61 30.39 18.67
C PRO A 62 -24.20 31.77 18.97
N ALA A 63 -24.18 32.21 20.23
CA ALA A 63 -24.66 33.53 20.61
C ALA A 63 -23.83 34.66 19.98
N LEU A 64 -22.53 34.44 19.71
CA LEU A 64 -21.67 35.41 19.02
C LEU A 64 -22.18 35.66 17.59
N CYS A 65 -22.63 34.61 16.91
CA CYS A 65 -23.16 34.71 15.55
C CYS A 65 -24.45 35.54 15.53
N ALA A 66 -25.36 35.27 16.48
CA ALA A 66 -26.63 35.98 16.59
C ALA A 66 -26.48 37.48 16.86
N GLY A 67 -25.34 37.93 17.41
CA GLY A 67 -25.04 39.34 17.59
C GLY A 67 -25.05 40.15 16.28
N CYS A 68 -24.65 39.53 15.17
CA CYS A 68 -24.65 40.16 13.84
C CYS A 68 -25.70 39.53 12.90
N HIS A 69 -25.91 38.23 12.98
CA HIS A 69 -26.88 37.47 12.19
C HIS A 69 -28.26 37.43 12.87
N ASN A 70 -28.86 38.61 13.05
CA ASN A 70 -30.15 38.82 13.71
C ASN A 70 -31.28 39.26 12.74
N GLY A 71 -31.04 39.14 11.44
CA GLY A 71 -31.96 39.59 10.40
C GLY A 71 -32.01 41.12 10.19
N GLN A 72 -31.29 41.91 11.00
CA GLN A 72 -31.16 43.36 10.83
C GLN A 72 -29.87 43.73 10.10
N ALA A 73 -28.71 43.32 10.66
CA ALA A 73 -27.40 43.61 10.06
C ALA A 73 -27.02 42.56 9.01
N PHE A 74 -27.23 41.28 9.33
CA PHE A 74 -27.01 40.16 8.43
C PHE A 74 -28.15 39.13 8.56
N PRO A 75 -28.42 38.32 7.52
CA PRO A 75 -29.41 37.25 7.58
C PRO A 75 -29.14 36.30 8.74
N GLU A 76 -30.18 35.79 9.39
CA GLU A 76 -30.04 34.78 10.45
C GLU A 76 -29.35 33.52 9.93
N VAL A 77 -28.51 32.91 10.76
CA VAL A 77 -27.79 31.67 10.44
C VAL A 77 -28.00 30.62 11.52
N GLY A 78 -28.19 29.37 11.11
CA GLY A 78 -28.36 28.22 12.00
C GLY A 78 -27.03 27.59 12.43
N TYR A 79 -26.08 28.38 12.93
CA TYR A 79 -24.82 27.82 13.45
C TYR A 79 -25.05 27.19 14.82
N THR A 80 -24.76 25.90 14.97
CA THR A 80 -24.98 25.14 16.21
C THR A 80 -23.68 24.75 16.92
N GLY A 81 -22.55 25.25 16.46
CA GLY A 81 -21.23 24.80 16.91
C GLY A 81 -20.65 23.66 16.08
N TYR A 82 -19.36 23.42 16.27
CA TYR A 82 -18.62 22.30 15.70
C TYR A 82 -18.15 21.38 16.82
N THR A 83 -18.40 20.07 16.68
CA THR A 83 -17.79 19.07 17.58
C THR A 83 -16.42 18.70 17.01
N PRO A 84 -15.32 18.96 17.75
CA PRO A 84 -13.99 18.57 17.30
C PRO A 84 -13.92 17.07 17.05
N GLN A 85 -13.29 16.68 15.94
CA GLN A 85 -12.84 15.31 15.77
C GLN A 85 -11.57 15.10 16.60
N GLU A 86 -11.43 13.91 17.19
CA GLU A 86 -10.18 13.57 17.85
C GLU A 86 -9.06 13.48 16.83
N SER A 87 -7.99 14.24 17.06
CA SER A 87 -6.82 14.28 16.17
C SER A 87 -5.85 13.13 16.43
N GLY A 88 -6.01 12.39 17.54
CA GLY A 88 -5.01 11.44 18.02
C GLY A 88 -3.69 12.09 18.46
N LEU A 89 -3.65 13.43 18.59
CA LEU A 89 -2.45 14.20 18.94
C LEU A 89 -2.54 14.85 20.33
N LYS A 90 -1.49 14.73 21.12
CA LYS A 90 -1.25 15.39 22.42
C LYS A 90 -0.85 16.86 22.26
N PHE A 91 -1.53 17.59 21.38
CA PHE A 91 -1.24 19.00 21.13
C PHE A 91 -2.04 19.90 22.08
N GLN A 92 -1.37 20.88 22.68
CA GLN A 92 -2.01 21.91 23.52
C GLN A 92 -1.41 23.29 23.19
N HIS A 93 -2.25 24.24 22.77
CA HIS A 93 -1.85 25.63 22.49
C HIS A 93 -1.18 26.30 23.70
N ALA A 94 -1.68 26.04 24.91
CA ALA A 94 -1.14 26.61 26.14
C ALA A 94 0.33 26.24 26.41
N ASN A 95 0.79 25.10 25.89
CA ASN A 95 2.16 24.61 26.09
C ASN A 95 3.11 24.98 24.94
N HIS A 96 2.61 25.58 23.87
CA HIS A 96 3.44 26.04 22.75
C HIS A 96 3.83 27.51 22.95
N PRO A 97 5.01 27.93 22.45
CA PRO A 97 5.37 29.34 22.42
C PRO A 97 4.29 30.14 21.68
N LYS A 98 4.11 31.41 22.08
CA LYS A 98 3.16 32.31 21.43
C LYS A 98 3.67 32.67 20.02
N LEU A 99 3.35 31.80 19.07
CA LEU A 99 3.55 31.99 17.64
C LEU A 99 2.34 32.73 17.05
N GLY A 100 2.52 33.36 15.89
CA GLY A 100 1.38 33.84 15.11
C GLY A 100 0.49 32.66 14.73
N CYS A 101 -0.83 32.79 14.82
CA CYS A 101 -1.77 31.70 14.55
C CYS A 101 -1.56 31.11 13.15
N GLN A 102 -1.26 31.97 12.17
CA GLN A 102 -1.01 31.59 10.79
C GLN A 102 0.30 30.80 10.59
N THR A 103 1.23 30.81 11.55
CA THR A 103 2.41 29.94 11.49
C THR A 103 1.99 28.47 11.42
N CYS A 104 0.91 28.10 12.11
CA CYS A 104 0.40 26.73 12.09
C CYS A 104 -0.85 26.56 11.23
N HIS A 105 -1.71 27.59 11.21
CA HIS A 105 -3.00 27.53 10.56
C HIS A 105 -3.03 28.19 9.18
N GLY A 106 -1.95 28.80 8.69
CA GLY A 106 -1.97 29.51 7.41
C GLY A 106 -2.13 28.58 6.21
N ILE A 107 -2.91 29.03 5.22
CA ILE A 107 -2.99 28.39 3.91
C ILE A 107 -1.82 28.89 3.04
N PRO A 108 -1.01 28.02 2.42
CA PRO A 108 0.03 28.44 1.48
C PRO A 108 -0.56 29.27 0.32
N GLY A 109 -0.06 30.50 0.13
CA GLY A 109 -0.58 31.43 -0.88
C GLY A 109 -1.93 32.05 -0.54
N GLY A 110 -2.45 31.83 0.67
CA GLY A 110 -3.67 32.48 1.16
C GLY A 110 -3.44 33.97 1.44
N GLU A 111 -4.44 34.79 1.15
CA GLU A 111 -4.41 36.23 1.39
C GLU A 111 -5.22 36.62 2.65
N GLY A 112 -4.63 37.45 3.50
CA GLY A 112 -5.27 37.98 4.70
C GLY A 112 -5.22 37.04 5.91
N GLU A 113 -5.57 37.58 7.09
CA GLU A 113 -5.40 36.88 8.37
C GLU A 113 -6.32 35.66 8.54
N MET A 114 -7.46 35.65 7.83
CA MET A 114 -8.47 34.58 7.88
C MET A 114 -8.30 33.51 6.80
N ALA A 115 -7.20 33.55 6.03
CA ALA A 115 -6.81 32.46 5.15
C ALA A 115 -6.19 31.31 5.97
N VAL A 116 -7.04 30.63 6.73
CA VAL A 116 -6.65 29.62 7.71
C VAL A 116 -7.24 28.24 7.41
N GLN A 117 -6.51 27.19 7.81
CA GLN A 117 -6.87 25.78 7.70
C GLN A 117 -6.48 25.03 8.99
N ALA A 118 -6.91 23.77 9.09
CA ALA A 118 -6.39 22.86 10.10
C ALA A 118 -4.87 22.67 9.91
N ALA A 119 -4.12 22.70 11.01
CA ALA A 119 -2.70 22.39 10.99
C ALA A 119 -2.49 20.93 10.60
N SER A 120 -1.45 20.66 9.81
CA SER A 120 -1.10 19.32 9.33
C SER A 120 0.10 18.75 10.08
N GLY A 121 0.38 17.45 9.92
CA GLY A 121 1.61 16.84 10.43
C GLY A 121 2.87 17.56 9.94
N ASP A 122 2.88 18.00 8.68
CA ASP A 122 4.01 18.72 8.06
C ASP A 122 4.30 20.04 8.78
N THR A 123 3.28 20.73 9.26
CA THR A 123 3.40 21.96 10.05
C THR A 123 4.17 21.69 11.35
N CYS A 124 3.86 20.58 12.03
CA CYS A 124 4.57 20.17 13.24
C CYS A 124 6.04 19.82 12.92
N LEU A 125 6.27 19.07 11.84
CA LEU A 125 7.59 18.61 11.41
C LEU A 125 8.51 19.75 10.95
N ALA A 126 7.95 20.85 10.45
CA ALA A 126 8.71 22.05 10.10
C ALA A 126 9.51 22.63 11.28
N CYS A 127 9.07 22.40 12.52
CA CYS A 127 9.79 22.83 13.73
C CYS A 127 10.38 21.66 14.54
N HIS A 128 9.62 20.58 14.72
CA HIS A 128 10.03 19.45 15.56
C HIS A 128 10.89 18.41 14.84
N GLY A 129 11.03 18.50 13.51
CA GLY A 129 11.75 17.52 12.69
C GLY A 129 13.20 17.87 12.33
N ASN A 130 13.66 19.12 12.46
CA ASN A 130 15.01 19.56 12.03
C ASN A 130 15.48 18.97 10.67
N GLY A 131 14.55 18.82 9.69
CA GLY A 131 14.82 18.13 8.41
C GLY A 131 14.29 16.69 8.29
N ALA A 132 13.38 16.26 9.16
CA ALA A 132 12.98 14.86 9.32
C ALA A 132 12.37 14.20 8.07
N THR A 133 13.16 13.35 7.43
CA THR A 133 12.70 12.12 6.75
C THR A 133 12.32 11.01 7.74
N ASP A 134 12.55 11.25 9.03
CA ASP A 134 12.69 10.21 10.04
C ASP A 134 11.56 10.20 11.07
N HIS A 135 10.49 10.98 10.87
CA HIS A 135 9.30 10.97 11.73
C HIS A 135 8.78 9.54 12.00
N PHE A 136 8.84 8.69 10.97
CA PHE A 136 8.41 7.29 11.00
C PHE A 136 9.51 6.29 11.41
N GLU A 137 10.69 6.75 11.84
CA GLU A 137 11.78 5.87 12.30
C GLU A 137 11.55 5.48 13.76
N VAL A 138 11.21 4.20 13.95
CA VAL A 138 10.97 3.60 15.28
C VAL A 138 12.27 3.57 16.09
N GLY A 139 12.19 3.96 17.36
CA GLY A 139 13.33 3.97 18.28
C GLY A 139 14.23 5.21 18.14
N VAL A 140 14.02 6.03 17.11
CA VAL A 140 14.64 7.36 16.99
C VAL A 140 13.72 8.43 17.57
N ASN A 141 12.42 8.35 17.29
CA ASN A 141 11.42 9.31 17.76
C ASN A 141 10.46 8.71 18.79
N PRO A 142 10.24 9.35 19.95
CA PRO A 142 9.24 8.93 20.93
C PRO A 142 7.84 9.35 20.47
N CYS A 143 7.18 8.49 19.68
CA CYS A 143 5.85 8.72 19.08
C CYS A 143 4.81 9.19 20.12
N GLU A 144 4.86 8.59 21.31
CA GLU A 144 3.98 8.86 22.44
C GLU A 144 4.11 10.28 23.00
N THR A 145 5.14 11.02 22.63
CA THR A 145 5.30 12.43 22.99
C THR A 145 4.19 13.27 22.35
N CYS A 146 3.89 12.99 21.08
CA CYS A 146 2.96 13.78 20.27
C CYS A 146 1.67 13.04 19.96
N HIS A 147 1.66 11.71 19.93
CA HIS A 147 0.49 10.90 19.63
C HIS A 147 -0.12 10.31 20.91
N TYR A 148 -1.44 10.35 21.03
CA TYR A 148 -2.17 9.50 21.95
C TYR A 148 -2.13 8.07 21.40
N ASP A 149 -1.18 7.26 21.85
CA ASP A 149 -1.17 5.83 21.51
C ASP A 149 -2.46 5.19 22.06
N PRO A 150 -3.27 4.60 21.16
CA PRO A 150 -3.24 3.15 21.01
C PRO A 150 -3.54 2.75 19.55
N ALA A 151 -2.55 2.81 18.66
CA ALA A 151 -2.69 2.06 17.42
C ALA A 151 -2.65 0.56 17.80
N PRO A 152 -3.57 -0.29 17.32
CA PRO A 152 -3.54 -1.70 17.65
C PRO A 152 -2.13 -2.27 17.37
N GLY A 153 -1.61 -3.12 18.26
CA GLY A 153 -0.26 -3.67 18.12
C GLY A 153 0.86 -2.98 18.91
N HIS A 154 0.70 -1.78 19.48
CA HIS A 154 1.71 -1.20 20.41
C HIS A 154 1.55 -1.75 21.84
N THR A 155 1.46 -3.07 21.96
CA THR A 155 1.33 -3.77 23.24
C THR A 155 2.67 -4.36 23.67
N PRO A 156 2.95 -4.54 24.98
CA PRO A 156 4.19 -5.15 25.45
C PRO A 156 4.47 -6.55 24.88
N ASP A 157 3.42 -7.25 24.43
CA ASP A 157 3.46 -8.58 23.82
C ASP A 157 3.44 -8.55 22.27
N TRP A 158 3.61 -7.38 21.64
CA TRP A 158 3.69 -7.17 20.19
C TRP A 158 4.48 -8.27 19.48
N GLN A 159 5.69 -8.58 19.96
CA GLN A 159 6.57 -9.58 19.35
C GLN A 159 5.92 -10.96 19.17
N THR A 160 4.93 -11.29 20.01
CA THR A 160 4.21 -12.57 19.97
C THR A 160 2.82 -12.49 19.34
N GLN A 161 2.24 -11.30 19.20
CA GLN A 161 0.85 -11.13 18.73
C GLN A 161 0.72 -10.38 17.40
N HIS A 162 1.79 -9.75 16.91
CA HIS A 162 1.75 -8.99 15.67
C HIS A 162 1.41 -9.80 14.43
N ALA A 163 1.71 -11.11 14.43
CA ALA A 163 1.43 -11.98 13.30
C ALA A 163 -0.08 -12.03 12.98
N THR A 164 -0.93 -12.13 14.00
CA THR A 164 -2.40 -12.13 13.84
C THR A 164 -2.90 -10.79 13.33
N ALA A 165 -2.34 -9.71 13.85
CA ALA A 165 -2.64 -8.34 13.43
C ALA A 165 -2.25 -8.09 11.96
N ALA A 166 -1.01 -8.45 11.59
CA ALA A 166 -0.50 -8.35 10.23
C ALA A 166 -1.32 -9.20 9.24
N ALA A 167 -1.66 -10.44 9.59
CA ALA A 167 -2.46 -11.33 8.75
C ALA A 167 -3.91 -10.86 8.57
N ALA A 168 -4.44 -10.09 9.52
CA ALA A 168 -5.78 -9.52 9.44
C ALA A 168 -5.83 -8.18 8.69
N GLU A 169 -4.70 -7.69 8.17
CA GLU A 169 -4.55 -6.32 7.64
C GLU A 169 -4.97 -5.24 8.66
N LEU A 170 -4.91 -5.60 9.94
CA LEU A 170 -5.40 -4.82 11.07
C LEU A 170 -4.31 -4.82 12.13
N PRO A 171 -3.48 -3.77 12.25
CA PRO A 171 -3.62 -2.42 11.67
C PRO A 171 -2.92 -2.23 10.32
N GLN A 172 -3.20 -1.09 9.68
CA GLN A 172 -2.36 -0.53 8.62
C GLN A 172 -1.03 -0.01 9.21
N CYS A 173 -0.18 -0.92 9.70
CA CYS A 173 1.13 -0.59 10.29
C CYS A 173 1.94 0.32 9.36
N SER A 174 1.84 0.10 8.05
CA SER A 174 2.50 0.87 7.00
C SER A 174 2.05 2.34 6.87
N GLN A 175 0.96 2.75 7.52
CA GLN A 175 0.59 4.16 7.60
C GLN A 175 1.52 4.96 8.53
N CYS A 176 2.15 4.29 9.49
CA CYS A 176 3.02 4.91 10.49
C CYS A 176 4.45 4.33 10.50
N HIS A 177 4.64 3.10 10.03
CA HIS A 177 5.92 2.39 10.04
C HIS A 177 6.43 2.17 8.63
N LYS A 178 7.74 2.35 8.41
CA LYS A 178 8.40 2.04 7.13
C LYS A 178 8.59 0.52 6.98
N GLU A 179 8.72 0.05 5.74
CA GLU A 179 8.98 -1.37 5.44
C GLU A 179 10.22 -1.93 6.15
N THR A 180 11.22 -1.06 6.39
CA THR A 180 12.42 -1.39 7.18
C THR A 180 12.11 -1.96 8.55
N PHE A 181 11.03 -1.49 9.20
CA PHE A 181 10.58 -2.00 10.49
C PHE A 181 10.24 -3.50 10.46
N CYS A 182 9.61 -3.96 9.38
CA CYS A 182 9.24 -5.36 9.20
C CYS A 182 10.50 -6.21 8.94
N VAL A 183 11.35 -5.76 8.01
CA VAL A 183 12.52 -6.54 7.58
C VAL A 183 13.64 -6.58 8.63
N ASP A 184 13.70 -5.64 9.57
CA ASP A 184 14.70 -5.68 10.65
C ASP A 184 14.65 -7.00 11.45
N CYS A 185 13.45 -7.56 11.62
CA CYS A 185 13.26 -8.87 12.23
C CYS A 185 13.00 -9.98 11.21
N HIS A 186 12.32 -9.71 10.09
CA HIS A 186 11.93 -10.76 9.14
C HIS A 186 12.88 -10.92 7.92
N ASP A 187 14.06 -10.31 7.94
CA ASP A 187 15.13 -10.59 6.99
C ASP A 187 15.68 -12.02 7.19
N GLY A 188 15.16 -12.99 6.43
CA GLY A 188 15.45 -14.42 6.59
C GLY A 188 16.95 -14.79 6.65
N PRO A 189 17.83 -14.20 5.82
CA PRO A 189 19.28 -14.33 5.97
C PRO A 189 19.84 -13.87 7.33
N LYS A 190 19.31 -12.79 7.91
CA LYS A 190 19.76 -12.29 9.23
C LYS A 190 19.07 -13.01 10.39
N ASN A 191 17.82 -13.44 10.20
CA ASN A 191 16.94 -14.00 11.22
C ASN A 191 16.22 -15.26 10.71
N PRO A 192 16.90 -16.42 10.67
CA PRO A 192 16.36 -17.66 10.06
C PRO A 192 15.08 -18.20 10.71
N GLY A 193 14.78 -17.77 11.94
CA GLY A 193 13.58 -18.15 12.70
C GLY A 193 12.36 -17.23 12.48
N MET A 194 12.54 -16.08 11.83
CA MET A 194 11.48 -15.09 11.57
C MET A 194 11.13 -15.13 10.08
N GLN A 195 10.39 -16.17 9.67
CA GLN A 195 10.12 -16.44 8.26
C GLN A 195 8.80 -15.81 7.82
N TYR A 196 8.83 -14.99 6.76
CA TYR A 196 7.61 -14.60 6.02
C TYR A 196 6.94 -15.80 5.34
N HIS A 197 7.70 -16.86 5.11
CA HIS A 197 7.22 -18.10 4.52
C HIS A 197 6.74 -19.07 5.60
N PRO A 198 5.59 -19.75 5.43
CA PRO A 198 5.21 -20.82 6.33
C PRO A 198 6.19 -22.00 6.21
N ALA A 199 6.35 -22.78 7.28
CA ALA A 199 7.39 -23.81 7.41
C ALA A 199 7.42 -24.87 6.28
N ASN A 200 6.32 -25.09 5.56
CA ASN A 200 6.24 -25.99 4.41
C ASN A 200 6.38 -25.29 3.04
N PHE A 201 6.91 -24.08 2.99
CA PHE A 201 7.05 -23.32 1.73
C PHE A 201 7.83 -24.08 0.67
N VAL A 202 9.00 -24.63 1.00
CA VAL A 202 9.86 -25.41 0.08
C VAL A 202 9.10 -26.55 -0.59
N THR A 203 8.14 -27.17 0.09
CA THR A 203 7.43 -28.35 -0.43
C THR A 203 6.19 -28.02 -1.25
N ARG A 204 5.66 -26.80 -1.16
CA ARG A 204 4.41 -26.41 -1.83
C ARG A 204 4.56 -25.30 -2.86
N HIS A 205 5.62 -24.50 -2.75
CA HIS A 205 5.78 -23.32 -3.61
C HIS A 205 5.96 -23.68 -5.10
N SER A 206 6.38 -24.91 -5.44
CA SER A 206 6.53 -25.34 -6.84
C SER A 206 5.20 -25.29 -7.59
N ALA A 207 4.17 -25.91 -7.02
CA ALA A 207 2.81 -25.93 -7.56
C ALA A 207 2.17 -24.53 -7.50
N GLU A 208 2.37 -23.79 -6.40
CA GLU A 208 1.88 -22.41 -6.25
C GLU A 208 2.49 -21.47 -7.32
N SER A 209 3.79 -21.58 -7.58
CA SER A 209 4.50 -20.77 -8.60
C SER A 209 4.03 -21.05 -10.02
N TRP A 210 3.54 -22.26 -10.31
CA TRP A 210 2.99 -22.63 -11.61
C TRP A 210 1.53 -22.19 -11.78
N ALA A 211 0.72 -22.34 -10.74
CA ALA A 211 -0.71 -22.04 -10.78
C ALA A 211 -1.01 -20.54 -10.75
N ALA A 212 -0.12 -19.71 -10.18
CA ALA A 212 -0.29 -18.27 -10.10
C ALA A 212 1.04 -17.52 -10.33
N PRO A 213 1.15 -16.66 -11.37
CA PRO A 213 2.29 -15.77 -11.51
C PRO A 213 2.26 -14.69 -10.40
N MET A 214 3.11 -14.94 -9.40
CA MET A 214 3.24 -14.42 -8.03
C MET A 214 3.27 -12.90 -7.74
N GLU A 215 2.78 -12.57 -6.53
CA GLU A 215 2.99 -11.36 -5.70
C GLU A 215 4.41 -11.28 -5.09
N CYS A 216 5.22 -12.35 -5.15
CA CYS A 216 6.57 -12.36 -4.55
C CYS A 216 7.53 -11.34 -5.18
N ALA A 217 7.24 -10.89 -6.41
CA ALA A 217 8.04 -9.87 -7.10
C ALA A 217 7.88 -8.47 -6.47
N GLU A 218 6.90 -8.31 -5.57
CA GLU A 218 6.71 -7.07 -4.81
C GLU A 218 7.81 -6.86 -3.78
N CYS A 219 8.37 -7.95 -3.23
CA CYS A 219 9.47 -7.91 -2.25
C CYS A 219 10.80 -8.48 -2.79
N HIS A 220 10.79 -9.26 -3.88
CA HIS A 220 11.98 -9.93 -4.40
C HIS A 220 12.21 -9.70 -5.91
N SER A 221 13.49 -9.60 -6.33
CA SER A 221 13.84 -9.76 -7.75
C SER A 221 13.67 -11.22 -8.14
N ARG A 222 12.67 -11.51 -8.99
CA ARG A 222 12.30 -12.87 -9.39
C ARG A 222 13.48 -13.65 -9.97
N GLU A 223 14.28 -13.07 -10.86
CA GLU A 223 15.35 -13.83 -11.54
C GLU A 223 16.54 -14.13 -10.62
N VAL A 224 16.97 -13.18 -9.79
CA VAL A 224 18.14 -13.34 -8.91
C VAL A 224 17.78 -14.20 -7.70
N PHE A 225 16.66 -13.89 -7.05
CA PHE A 225 16.22 -14.59 -5.85
C PHE A 225 15.94 -16.07 -6.09
N CYS A 226 15.14 -16.40 -7.12
CA CYS A 226 14.77 -17.79 -7.40
C CYS A 226 16.00 -18.62 -7.74
N ARG A 227 16.94 -18.08 -8.53
CA ARG A 227 18.17 -18.78 -8.91
C ARG A 227 19.08 -19.02 -7.70
N ASP A 228 19.31 -18.00 -6.89
CA ASP A 228 20.22 -18.10 -5.74
C ASP A 228 19.66 -19.05 -4.68
N CYS A 229 18.36 -18.94 -4.36
CA CYS A 229 17.70 -19.85 -3.44
C CYS A 229 17.73 -21.29 -3.97
N HIS A 230 17.31 -21.53 -5.22
CA HIS A 230 17.34 -22.88 -5.80
C HIS A 230 18.76 -23.46 -5.87
N SER A 231 19.77 -22.62 -6.14
CA SER A 231 21.18 -23.03 -6.12
C SER A 231 21.60 -23.43 -4.70
N ASN A 232 21.28 -22.61 -3.70
CA ASN A 232 21.61 -22.88 -2.29
C ASN A 232 20.88 -24.09 -1.73
N GLN A 233 19.65 -24.36 -2.21
CA GLN A 233 18.86 -25.53 -1.85
C GLN A 233 19.22 -26.79 -2.67
N GLY A 234 20.16 -26.68 -3.62
CA GLY A 234 20.58 -27.81 -4.46
C GLY A 234 19.49 -28.33 -5.42
N VAL A 235 18.46 -27.52 -5.68
CA VAL A 235 17.35 -27.83 -6.60
C VAL A 235 17.48 -27.08 -7.93
N ALA A 236 18.51 -26.27 -8.08
CA ALA A 236 18.88 -25.68 -9.37
C ALA A 236 19.20 -26.79 -10.39
N GLN A 237 18.82 -26.55 -11.64
CA GLN A 237 19.11 -27.47 -12.74
C GLN A 237 20.63 -27.50 -13.01
N ASP A 238 21.31 -28.51 -12.47
CA ASP A 238 22.75 -28.79 -12.63
C ASP A 238 23.03 -29.89 -13.67
N GLY A 239 22.09 -30.08 -14.62
CA GLY A 239 22.17 -31.13 -15.65
C GLY A 239 21.36 -32.38 -15.33
N ARG A 240 20.52 -32.36 -14.29
CA ARG A 240 19.54 -33.44 -14.00
C ARG A 240 18.38 -33.42 -15.00
N GLN A 241 18.37 -34.41 -15.89
CA GLN A 241 17.41 -34.50 -17.01
C GLN A 241 16.07 -35.18 -16.68
N ASN A 242 15.72 -35.32 -15.40
CA ASN A 242 14.59 -36.16 -14.97
C ASN A 242 13.56 -35.44 -14.07
N GLY A 243 13.63 -34.11 -13.99
CA GLY A 243 12.61 -33.31 -13.30
C GLY A 243 11.37 -33.13 -14.17
N GLY A 244 10.19 -33.10 -13.54
CA GLY A 244 9.00 -32.55 -14.19
C GLY A 244 9.11 -31.05 -14.41
N TYR A 245 8.07 -30.42 -14.97
CA TYR A 245 7.99 -28.96 -14.87
C TYR A 245 7.84 -28.55 -13.39
N HIS A 246 7.69 -27.25 -13.15
CA HIS A 246 7.21 -26.76 -11.86
C HIS A 246 5.80 -27.30 -11.49
N ASP A 247 5.14 -28.03 -12.38
CA ASP A 247 3.89 -28.77 -12.15
C ASP A 247 4.05 -30.13 -11.43
N GLY A 248 5.30 -30.60 -11.24
CA GLY A 248 5.59 -31.87 -10.56
C GLY A 248 5.35 -33.13 -11.41
N VAL A 249 5.03 -33.00 -12.70
CA VAL A 249 4.80 -34.15 -13.60
C VAL A 249 6.08 -34.54 -14.31
N ALA A 250 6.62 -35.72 -14.00
CA ALA A 250 7.90 -36.22 -14.55
C ALA A 250 7.83 -36.69 -16.02
N ASN A 251 7.37 -35.84 -16.93
CA ASN A 251 7.24 -36.12 -18.37
C ASN A 251 7.92 -35.06 -19.26
N TRP A 252 8.83 -34.26 -18.69
CA TRP A 252 9.51 -33.14 -19.33
C TRP A 252 9.97 -33.45 -20.76
N LEU A 253 10.68 -34.56 -20.98
CA LEU A 253 11.21 -34.94 -22.29
C LEU A 253 10.15 -35.05 -23.40
N GLN A 254 8.89 -35.36 -23.05
CA GLN A 254 7.81 -35.54 -24.01
C GLN A 254 7.08 -34.24 -24.35
N GLN A 255 7.04 -33.29 -23.41
CA GLN A 255 6.16 -32.12 -23.52
C GLN A 255 6.91 -30.80 -23.71
N HIS A 256 8.16 -30.70 -23.23
CA HIS A 256 8.86 -29.40 -23.17
C HIS A 256 9.12 -28.79 -24.53
N GLY A 257 9.33 -29.61 -25.58
CA GLY A 257 9.55 -29.12 -26.93
C GLY A 257 8.35 -28.34 -27.49
N ALA A 258 7.12 -28.74 -27.15
CA ALA A 258 5.92 -28.01 -27.56
C ALA A 258 5.79 -26.68 -26.79
N ALA A 259 6.01 -26.71 -25.48
CA ALA A 259 5.97 -25.51 -24.64
C ALA A 259 7.07 -24.50 -25.01
N ALA A 260 8.31 -24.96 -25.23
CA ALA A 260 9.45 -24.13 -25.62
C ALA A 260 9.22 -23.41 -26.96
N ARG A 261 8.48 -24.03 -27.90
CA ARG A 261 8.10 -23.37 -29.17
C ARG A 261 7.01 -22.31 -29.00
N GLN A 262 6.23 -22.38 -27.93
CA GLN A 262 5.13 -21.45 -27.67
C GLN A 262 5.57 -20.22 -26.86
N GLY A 263 6.62 -20.35 -26.03
CA GLY A 263 7.12 -19.26 -25.21
C GLY A 263 8.42 -19.58 -24.49
N MET A 264 9.52 -19.66 -25.23
CA MET A 264 10.87 -19.93 -24.68
C MET A 264 11.31 -18.86 -23.68
N GLU A 265 10.85 -17.62 -23.87
CA GLU A 265 11.18 -16.44 -23.08
C GLU A 265 10.83 -16.64 -21.61
N SER A 266 9.71 -17.33 -21.35
CA SER A 266 9.27 -17.69 -20.00
C SER A 266 10.30 -18.58 -19.28
N CYS A 267 10.97 -19.47 -20.03
CA CYS A 267 11.95 -20.40 -19.51
C CYS A 267 13.32 -19.73 -19.33
N THR A 268 13.73 -18.91 -20.31
CA THR A 268 15.04 -18.23 -20.30
C THR A 268 15.14 -17.10 -19.27
N SER A 269 14.03 -16.73 -18.63
CA SER A 269 14.03 -15.81 -17.47
C SER A 269 14.78 -16.39 -16.27
N CYS A 270 14.78 -17.73 -16.12
CA CYS A 270 15.42 -18.44 -15.02
C CYS A 270 16.48 -19.45 -15.49
N HIS A 271 16.30 -20.05 -16.66
CA HIS A 271 17.20 -21.06 -17.23
C HIS A 271 18.22 -20.46 -18.18
N GLN A 272 19.46 -20.92 -18.07
CA GLN A 272 20.58 -20.45 -18.88
C GLN A 272 20.72 -21.24 -20.17
N GLN A 273 21.23 -20.58 -21.22
CA GLN A 273 21.49 -21.19 -22.53
C GLN A 273 22.30 -22.49 -22.45
N THR A 274 23.25 -22.58 -21.52
CA THR A 274 24.07 -23.78 -21.29
C THR A 274 23.24 -25.02 -20.95
N GLN A 275 22.09 -24.85 -20.29
CA GLN A 275 21.19 -25.94 -19.94
C GLN A 275 20.45 -26.47 -21.17
N CYS A 276 20.06 -25.59 -22.09
CA CYS A 276 19.48 -25.97 -23.38
C CYS A 276 20.51 -26.74 -24.22
N LEU A 277 21.75 -26.26 -24.25
CA LEU A 277 22.85 -26.85 -25.03
C LEU A 277 23.27 -28.25 -24.53
N ALA A 278 22.88 -28.65 -23.33
CA ALA A 278 23.08 -30.02 -22.83
C ALA A 278 22.35 -31.07 -23.68
N CYS A 279 21.24 -30.69 -24.33
CA CYS A 279 20.48 -31.55 -25.22
C CYS A 279 20.44 -31.02 -26.66
N HIS A 280 20.29 -29.71 -26.83
CA HIS A 280 20.05 -29.02 -28.10
C HIS A 280 21.28 -28.26 -28.58
N SER A 281 22.18 -28.94 -29.30
CA SER A 281 23.31 -28.32 -29.99
C SER A 281 23.70 -29.16 -31.20
N ALA A 282 24.25 -28.56 -32.24
CA ALA A 282 24.78 -29.33 -33.37
C ALA A 282 26.12 -30.01 -33.05
N LYS A 283 26.81 -29.61 -31.96
CA LYS A 283 28.18 -30.04 -31.64
C LYS A 283 28.25 -30.85 -30.34
N GLN A 284 27.56 -30.38 -29.30
CA GLN A 284 27.63 -30.94 -27.94
C GLN A 284 26.29 -31.50 -27.44
N GLY A 285 26.29 -32.11 -26.26
CA GLY A 285 25.08 -32.67 -25.67
C GLY A 285 24.51 -33.84 -26.45
N TRP A 286 23.18 -34.02 -26.37
CA TRP A 286 22.45 -35.10 -27.03
C TRP A 286 22.16 -34.87 -28.52
N ARG A 287 22.55 -33.70 -29.04
CA ARG A 287 22.39 -33.34 -30.45
C ARG A 287 20.95 -33.42 -30.98
N VAL A 288 19.99 -33.15 -30.10
CA VAL A 288 18.57 -33.07 -30.45
C VAL A 288 18.34 -31.78 -31.22
N ASN A 289 17.85 -31.88 -32.46
CA ASN A 289 17.53 -30.71 -33.27
C ASN A 289 16.34 -29.94 -32.66
N PRO A 290 16.52 -28.67 -32.21
CA PRO A 290 15.42 -27.88 -31.66
C PRO A 290 14.51 -27.28 -32.76
N HIS A 291 14.94 -27.32 -34.02
CA HIS A 291 14.20 -26.77 -35.15
C HIS A 291 13.07 -27.70 -35.59
N GLY A 292 11.92 -27.11 -35.92
CA GLY A 292 10.80 -27.84 -36.51
C GLY A 292 11.10 -28.29 -37.94
N PRO A 293 10.28 -29.21 -38.49
CA PRO A 293 10.48 -29.74 -39.85
C PRO A 293 10.47 -28.67 -40.95
N ASP A 294 9.75 -27.56 -40.74
CA ASP A 294 9.61 -26.46 -41.70
C ASP A 294 10.56 -25.28 -41.41
N PHE A 295 11.61 -25.49 -40.61
CA PHE A 295 12.57 -24.43 -40.28
C PHE A 295 13.45 -24.08 -41.49
N ASP A 296 13.39 -22.82 -41.91
CA ASP A 296 14.21 -22.26 -42.99
C ASP A 296 15.42 -21.51 -42.39
N PRO A 297 16.64 -22.08 -42.46
CA PRO A 297 17.83 -21.47 -41.89
C PRO A 297 18.28 -20.22 -42.65
N GLU A 298 18.03 -20.13 -43.96
CA GLU A 298 18.44 -18.97 -44.77
C GLU A 298 17.60 -17.75 -44.39
N ARG A 299 16.28 -17.94 -44.33
CA ARG A 299 15.36 -16.89 -43.89
C ARG A 299 15.56 -16.46 -42.43
N ALA A 300 15.97 -17.38 -41.56
CA ALA A 300 16.23 -17.08 -40.16
C ALA A 300 17.59 -16.37 -39.96
N ALA A 301 18.60 -16.72 -40.76
CA ALA A 301 19.93 -16.10 -40.71
C ALA A 301 19.91 -14.61 -41.02
N ASP A 302 18.98 -14.15 -41.87
CA ASP A 302 18.75 -12.72 -42.16
C ASP A 302 18.42 -11.88 -40.91
N ARG A 303 17.93 -12.53 -39.84
CA ARG A 303 17.58 -11.85 -38.58
C ARG A 303 18.71 -11.84 -37.57
N SER A 304 19.48 -12.94 -37.47
CA SER A 304 20.63 -13.04 -36.57
C SER A 304 21.49 -14.27 -36.87
N THR A 305 22.65 -14.06 -37.50
CA THR A 305 23.67 -15.11 -37.71
C THR A 305 24.43 -15.46 -36.42
N GLN A 306 24.56 -14.51 -35.50
CA GLN A 306 25.26 -14.70 -34.23
C GLN A 306 24.52 -15.69 -33.31
N SER A 307 23.18 -15.67 -33.32
CA SER A 307 22.37 -16.62 -32.54
C SER A 307 22.56 -18.06 -33.02
N CYS A 308 22.80 -18.27 -34.32
CA CYS A 308 23.09 -19.58 -34.89
C CYS A 308 24.42 -20.15 -34.37
N ALA A 309 25.43 -19.29 -34.19
CA ALA A 309 26.78 -19.69 -33.75
C ALA A 309 26.76 -20.36 -32.37
N ILE A 310 25.91 -19.87 -31.45
CA ILE A 310 25.75 -20.40 -30.09
C ILE A 310 25.50 -21.91 -30.09
N CYS A 311 24.71 -22.42 -31.04
CA CYS A 311 24.34 -23.83 -31.12
C CYS A 311 25.18 -24.64 -32.13
N HIS A 312 25.78 -23.97 -33.14
CA HIS A 312 26.39 -24.64 -34.30
C HIS A 312 27.91 -24.58 -34.38
N THR A 313 28.57 -23.57 -33.80
CA THR A 313 30.03 -23.43 -33.90
C THR A 313 30.75 -23.83 -32.62
N GLY A 314 30.04 -23.87 -31.48
CA GLY A 314 30.66 -23.96 -30.16
C GLY A 314 31.29 -22.61 -29.77
N TYR A 315 31.46 -22.39 -28.47
CA TYR A 315 32.19 -21.23 -27.92
C TYR A 315 33.69 -21.35 -28.18
#